data_AF-A0A2V9AGE5-F1
#
_entry.id   AF-A0A2V9AGE5-F1
#
_cell.length_a   1.000
_cell.length_b   1.000
_cell.length_c   1.000
_cell.angle_alpha   90.00
_cell.angle_beta   90.00
_cell.angle_gamma   90.00
#
_symmetry.space_group_name_H-M   'P 1'
#
loop_
_entity.id
_entity.type
_entity.pdbx_description
1 polymer ?
#
loop_
_entity_poly.entity_id
_entity_poly.type
_entity_poly.pdbx_seq_one_letter_code
_entity_poly.pdbx_strand_id
1 'polypeptide(L)'
;MKLRVCKSLLLLLTLTWSTSAQTAQLSSAGKGNAARQTRPISATYGDTLKMLKTWLESEKNVDLAGLFTMGDARASDLLAACHSTNDKIASAAFFMLRLLGRSESVDCGNSISRKHKRLAFPSGSNFTNVDFNRIEEWLAKKRAEKEYECGDDSEPIEPADSLVYELVLDGSPRSKSILDRLLAIDKACAWENTISDPLEQAQSLIVAAREIGHNMRFEPDTLGSVMRDSAFFLPSEHRKESRVEVIARNKTGDHILLEISYRCGLECGRGYYVVLQKDGNTWQYALITMAWIS
;
A
#
# COMPACT_ATOMS: atom_id res chain seq x y z
N MET A 1 19.11 29.52 -0.09
CA MET A 1 17.87 30.21 0.33
C MET A 1 16.89 30.30 -0.84
N LYS A 2 16.04 29.27 -1.00
CA LYS A 2 14.67 29.28 -1.54
C LYS A 2 14.09 27.87 -1.29
N LEU A 3 12.85 27.86 -0.84
CA LEU A 3 12.16 26.81 -0.07
C LEU A 3 11.09 26.13 -0.94
N ARG A 4 10.80 24.85 -0.62
CA ARG A 4 9.63 24.02 -0.99
C ARG A 4 9.66 23.47 -2.44
N VAL A 5 9.18 22.25 -2.74
CA VAL A 5 7.94 21.58 -2.30
C VAL A 5 8.06 20.05 -2.51
N CYS A 6 7.62 19.26 -1.52
CA CYS A 6 7.22 17.85 -1.70
C CYS A 6 6.22 17.70 -2.85
N LYS A 7 6.64 17.09 -3.96
CA LYS A 7 5.75 16.65 -5.03
C LYS A 7 6.06 15.21 -5.39
N SER A 8 5.49 14.28 -4.63
CA SER A 8 5.27 12.92 -5.10
C SER A 8 3.91 12.42 -4.63
N LEU A 9 2.85 13.15 -5.01
CA LEU A 9 1.55 12.57 -5.40
C LEU A 9 0.68 13.68 -6.01
N LEU A 10 0.84 13.93 -7.30
CA LEU A 10 -0.01 14.86 -8.06
C LEU A 10 -0.38 14.19 -9.38
N LEU A 11 -1.44 13.39 -9.34
CA LEU A 11 -2.11 12.97 -10.57
C LEU A 11 -3.05 14.09 -11.03
N LEU A 12 -2.61 14.76 -12.09
CA LEU A 12 -3.38 15.67 -12.92
C LEU A 12 -4.53 14.89 -13.59
N LEU A 13 -5.77 15.33 -13.35
CA LEU A 13 -6.90 15.02 -14.21
C LEU A 13 -7.30 16.31 -14.93
N THR A 14 -7.15 16.31 -16.25
CA THR A 14 -7.65 17.33 -17.15
C THR A 14 -9.17 17.30 -17.14
N LEU A 15 -9.80 18.39 -16.71
CA LEU A 15 -11.22 18.64 -16.91
C LEU A 15 -11.43 19.05 -18.38
N THR A 16 -11.90 18.14 -19.22
CA THR A 16 -12.62 18.53 -20.43
C THR A 16 -14.10 18.71 -20.09
N TRP A 17 -14.54 19.95 -20.02
CA TRP A 17 -15.97 20.28 -20.06
C TRP A 17 -16.48 20.04 -21.47
N SER A 18 -17.28 18.99 -21.65
CA SER A 18 -18.12 18.83 -22.84
C SER A 18 -19.56 19.08 -22.41
N THR A 19 -20.08 20.24 -22.78
CA THR A 19 -21.51 20.53 -22.77
C THR A 19 -22.15 19.82 -23.95
N SER A 20 -22.96 18.79 -23.69
CA SER A 20 -23.88 18.22 -24.67
C SER A 20 -25.30 18.50 -24.22
N ALA A 21 -25.99 19.32 -25.01
CA ALA A 21 -27.39 19.65 -24.84
C ALA A 21 -28.28 18.42 -25.00
N GLN A 22 -29.42 18.47 -24.31
CA GLN A 22 -30.46 17.45 -24.24
C GLN A 22 -31.07 17.13 -25.61
N THR A 23 -31.47 15.88 -25.81
CA THR A 23 -32.70 15.57 -26.55
C THR A 23 -33.39 14.42 -25.84
N ALA A 24 -34.64 14.65 -25.42
CA ALA A 24 -35.50 13.66 -24.81
C ALA A 24 -36.04 12.69 -25.87
N GLN A 25 -36.09 11.40 -25.55
CA GLN A 25 -36.96 10.47 -26.25
C GLN A 25 -37.49 9.42 -25.26
N LEU A 26 -38.82 9.37 -25.13
CA LEU A 26 -39.58 8.38 -24.37
C LEU A 26 -39.66 7.05 -25.13
N SER A 27 -39.75 5.97 -24.33
CA SER A 27 -40.38 4.64 -24.54
C SER A 27 -39.38 3.49 -24.36
N SER A 28 -39.72 2.30 -23.84
CA SER A 28 -40.73 1.83 -22.90
C SER A 28 -40.28 0.41 -22.50
N ALA A 29 -40.64 -0.04 -21.29
CA ALA A 29 -40.79 -1.43 -20.86
C ALA A 29 -39.55 -2.37 -20.87
N GLY A 30 -39.18 -2.87 -19.68
CA GLY A 30 -38.38 -4.10 -19.57
C GLY A 30 -37.62 -4.29 -18.28
N LYS A 31 -38.31 -4.78 -17.24
CA LYS A 31 -37.83 -5.68 -16.17
C LYS A 31 -36.38 -5.56 -15.67
N GLY A 32 -36.26 -5.20 -14.39
CA GLY A 32 -35.11 -5.55 -13.57
C GLY A 32 -34.67 -4.40 -12.69
N ASN A 33 -35.51 -3.99 -11.73
CA ASN A 33 -35.05 -3.18 -10.61
C ASN A 33 -34.06 -4.04 -9.80
N ALA A 34 -32.78 -4.03 -10.21
CA ALA A 34 -31.67 -4.26 -9.31
C ALA A 34 -31.74 -3.09 -8.31
N ALA A 35 -32.48 -3.31 -7.23
CA ALA A 35 -32.39 -2.47 -6.05
C ALA A 35 -30.89 -2.39 -5.72
N ARG A 36 -30.29 -1.23 -5.99
CA ARG A 36 -29.07 -0.82 -5.30
C ARG A 36 -29.42 -0.93 -3.83
N GLN A 37 -29.04 -2.03 -3.20
CA GLN A 37 -29.09 -2.15 -1.75
C GLN A 37 -28.14 -1.09 -1.23
N THR A 38 -28.70 0.07 -0.90
CA THR A 38 -28.04 1.09 -0.12
C THR A 38 -27.74 0.42 1.21
N ARG A 39 -26.51 -0.10 1.37
CA ARG A 39 -26.05 -0.64 2.66
C ARG A 39 -26.35 0.43 3.72
N PRO A 40 -27.00 0.07 4.84
CA PRO A 40 -27.25 1.04 5.90
C PRO A 40 -25.91 1.64 6.32
N ILE A 41 -25.80 2.96 6.19
CA ILE A 41 -24.63 3.71 6.63
C ILE A 41 -24.56 3.52 8.14
N SER A 42 -23.43 3.01 8.63
CA SER A 42 -23.26 2.82 10.07
C SER A 42 -23.37 4.19 10.78
N ALA A 43 -23.79 4.18 12.04
CA ALA A 43 -23.84 5.40 12.85
C ALA A 43 -22.47 6.10 12.94
N THR A 44 -21.39 5.38 12.66
CA THR A 44 -20.02 5.79 12.89
C THR A 44 -19.31 6.22 11.60
N TYR A 45 -19.89 5.98 10.42
CA TYR A 45 -19.27 6.27 9.12
C TYR A 45 -18.86 7.74 8.93
N GLY A 46 -19.69 8.69 9.39
CA GLY A 46 -19.39 10.12 9.32
C GLY A 46 -18.08 10.49 10.02
N ASP A 47 -17.82 9.90 11.19
CA ASP A 47 -16.57 10.10 11.93
C ASP A 47 -15.37 9.49 11.19
N THR A 48 -15.54 8.30 10.60
CA THR A 48 -14.47 7.64 9.85
C THR A 48 -14.06 8.49 8.64
N LEU A 49 -15.03 9.03 7.91
CA LEU A 49 -14.77 9.95 6.81
C LEU A 49 -14.06 11.22 7.27
N LYS A 50 -14.44 11.78 8.42
CA LYS A 50 -13.77 12.96 8.98
C LYS A 50 -12.32 12.65 9.29
N MET A 51 -12.03 11.54 9.97
CA MET A 51 -10.67 11.13 10.29
C MET A 51 -9.81 10.87 9.05
N LEU A 52 -10.34 10.17 8.04
CA LEU A 52 -9.64 9.96 6.77
C LEU A 52 -9.28 11.28 6.09
N LYS A 53 -10.21 12.25 6.06
CA LYS A 53 -9.96 13.58 5.50
C LYS A 53 -8.91 14.35 6.29
N THR A 54 -9.01 14.35 7.62
CA THR A 54 -8.03 15.01 8.49
C THR A 54 -6.63 14.45 8.26
N TRP A 55 -6.49 13.12 8.20
CA TRP A 55 -5.21 12.49 7.90
C TRP A 55 -4.70 12.84 6.49
N LEU A 56 -5.57 12.81 5.46
CA LEU A 56 -5.21 13.21 4.09
C LEU A 56 -4.76 14.68 3.97
N GLU A 57 -5.27 15.56 4.83
CA GLU A 57 -4.93 16.99 4.82
C GLU A 57 -3.65 17.28 5.61
N SER A 58 -3.44 16.56 6.72
CA SER A 58 -2.33 16.81 7.63
C SER A 58 -1.09 15.98 7.31
N GLU A 59 -1.30 14.76 6.79
CA GLU A 59 -0.31 13.69 6.65
C GLU A 59 0.48 13.41 7.94
N LYS A 60 -0.12 13.69 9.11
CA LYS A 60 0.54 13.52 10.42
C LYS A 60 0.30 12.13 10.99
N ASN A 61 1.34 11.57 11.61
CA ASN A 61 1.28 10.28 12.30
C ASN A 61 0.21 10.22 13.40
N VAL A 62 -0.13 11.33 14.07
CA VAL A 62 -1.18 11.36 15.11
C VAL A 62 -2.57 11.03 14.55
N ASP A 63 -2.89 11.48 13.35
CA ASP A 63 -4.19 11.23 12.71
C ASP A 63 -4.26 9.80 12.19
N LEU A 64 -3.13 9.32 11.62
CA LEU A 64 -2.95 7.92 11.23
C LEU A 64 -3.07 6.97 12.45
N ALA A 65 -2.46 7.33 13.57
CA ALA A 65 -2.50 6.58 14.82
C ALA A 65 -3.95 6.43 15.31
N GLY A 66 -4.74 7.49 15.22
CA GLY A 66 -6.16 7.45 15.58
C GLY A 66 -6.96 6.44 14.75
N LEU A 67 -6.79 6.47 13.42
CA LEU A 67 -7.44 5.52 12.51
C LEU A 67 -6.99 4.07 12.78
N PHE A 68 -5.69 3.84 12.97
CA PHE A 68 -5.12 2.52 13.22
C PHE A 68 -5.59 1.93 14.57
N THR A 69 -5.62 2.76 15.61
CA THR A 69 -5.99 2.33 16.98
C THR A 69 -7.43 1.81 17.03
N MET A 70 -8.35 2.41 16.27
CA MET A 70 -9.74 1.94 16.20
C MET A 70 -9.85 0.52 15.61
N GLY A 71 -8.91 0.16 14.72
CA GLY A 71 -8.80 -1.17 14.13
C GLY A 71 -10.11 -1.68 13.54
N ASP A 72 -10.45 -2.90 13.92
CA ASP A 72 -11.61 -3.65 13.42
C ASP A 72 -12.95 -2.94 13.63
N ALA A 73 -13.06 -2.08 14.64
CA ALA A 73 -14.30 -1.37 14.94
C ALA A 73 -14.78 -0.47 13.79
N ARG A 74 -13.87 -0.08 12.88
CA ARG A 74 -14.17 0.76 11.71
C ARG A 74 -13.99 0.05 10.37
N ALA A 75 -13.72 -1.26 10.36
CA ALA A 75 -13.44 -2.00 9.11
C ALA A 75 -14.59 -1.89 8.09
N SER A 76 -15.85 -1.97 8.55
CA SER A 76 -17.02 -1.78 7.68
C SER A 76 -17.14 -0.37 7.10
N ASP A 77 -16.79 0.64 7.90
CA ASP A 77 -16.82 2.05 7.51
C ASP A 77 -15.72 2.36 6.49
N LEU A 78 -14.53 1.79 6.69
CA LEU A 78 -13.41 1.85 5.76
C LEU A 78 -13.76 1.14 4.44
N LEU A 79 -14.38 -0.03 4.49
CA LEU A 79 -14.84 -0.71 3.26
C LEU A 79 -15.88 0.14 2.52
N ALA A 80 -16.82 0.76 3.23
CA ALA A 80 -17.77 1.69 2.62
C ALA A 80 -17.07 2.91 2.00
N ALA A 81 -16.09 3.49 2.69
CA ALA A 81 -15.28 4.61 2.20
C ALA A 81 -14.43 4.22 0.98
N CYS A 82 -14.01 2.97 0.87
CA CYS A 82 -13.30 2.45 -0.30
C CYS A 82 -14.15 2.50 -1.58
N HIS A 83 -15.47 2.36 -1.46
CA HIS A 83 -16.39 2.49 -2.58
C HIS A 83 -16.83 3.93 -2.85
N SER A 84 -16.19 4.91 -2.21
CA SER A 84 -16.44 6.33 -2.46
C SER A 84 -16.14 6.71 -3.91
N THR A 85 -16.90 7.69 -4.42
CA THR A 85 -16.61 8.31 -5.72
C THR A 85 -15.37 9.19 -5.66
N ASN A 86 -14.95 9.64 -4.47
CA ASN A 86 -13.73 10.41 -4.26
C ASN A 86 -12.53 9.47 -4.13
N ASP A 87 -11.64 9.50 -5.14
CA ASP A 87 -10.48 8.61 -5.26
C ASP A 87 -9.48 8.75 -4.12
N LYS A 88 -9.32 9.95 -3.55
CA LYS A 88 -8.44 10.18 -2.39
C LYS A 88 -8.97 9.44 -1.17
N ILE A 89 -10.28 9.54 -0.92
CA ILE A 89 -10.93 8.82 0.19
C ILE A 89 -10.86 7.31 -0.04
N ALA A 90 -11.13 6.85 -1.26
CA ALA A 90 -11.06 5.44 -1.60
C ALA A 90 -9.65 4.86 -1.38
N SER A 91 -8.62 5.57 -1.84
CA SER A 91 -7.21 5.17 -1.69
C SER A 91 -6.76 5.22 -0.23
N ALA A 92 -7.16 6.24 0.53
CA ALA A 92 -6.87 6.32 1.97
C ALA A 92 -7.52 5.19 2.75
N ALA A 93 -8.79 4.87 2.44
CA ALA A 93 -9.50 3.76 3.07
C ALA A 93 -8.86 2.41 2.73
N PHE A 94 -8.45 2.21 1.47
CA PHE A 94 -7.69 1.04 1.06
C PHE A 94 -6.38 0.90 1.82
N PHE A 95 -5.60 1.98 1.91
CA PHE A 95 -4.35 1.98 2.64
C PHE A 95 -4.56 1.66 4.13
N MET A 96 -5.59 2.21 4.77
CA MET A 96 -5.93 1.88 6.15
C MET A 96 -6.33 0.41 6.32
N LEU A 97 -7.14 -0.14 5.42
CA LEU A 97 -7.49 -1.56 5.44
C LEU A 97 -6.25 -2.44 5.28
N ARG A 98 -5.26 -1.99 4.48
CA ARG A 98 -3.99 -2.69 4.34
C ARG A 98 -3.16 -2.67 5.62
N LEU A 99 -2.97 -1.50 6.23
CA LEU A 99 -2.25 -1.37 7.49
C LEU A 99 -2.86 -2.26 8.59
N LEU A 100 -4.18 -2.40 8.59
CA LEU A 100 -4.91 -3.22 9.56
C LEU A 100 -4.93 -4.72 9.23
N GLY A 101 -4.32 -5.16 8.11
CA GLY A 101 -4.33 -6.56 7.71
C GLY A 101 -5.72 -7.13 7.42
N ARG A 102 -6.67 -6.28 7.00
CA ARG A 102 -8.08 -6.66 6.83
C ARG A 102 -8.32 -7.38 5.51
N SER A 103 -9.04 -8.49 5.55
CA SER A 103 -9.47 -9.23 4.35
C SER A 103 -10.31 -8.36 3.39
N GLU A 104 -11.02 -7.37 3.93
CA GLU A 104 -11.82 -6.39 3.20
C GLU A 104 -10.95 -5.51 2.26
N SER A 105 -9.62 -5.46 2.48
CA SER A 105 -8.67 -4.84 1.56
C SER A 105 -8.67 -5.51 0.18
N VAL A 106 -9.04 -6.78 0.07
CA VAL A 106 -9.11 -7.53 -1.21
C VAL A 106 -10.21 -6.97 -2.09
N ASP A 107 -11.42 -6.86 -1.55
CA ASP A 107 -12.58 -6.33 -2.27
C ASP A 107 -12.38 -4.86 -2.64
N CYS A 108 -11.79 -4.11 -1.70
CA CYS A 108 -11.43 -2.73 -1.89
C CYS A 108 -10.39 -2.55 -3.01
N GLY A 109 -9.29 -3.31 -2.97
CA GLY A 109 -8.26 -3.33 -4.00
C GLY A 109 -8.80 -3.74 -5.37
N ASN A 110 -9.72 -4.72 -5.42
CA ASN A 110 -10.42 -5.11 -6.65
C ASN A 110 -11.29 -3.99 -7.22
N SER A 111 -11.98 -3.25 -6.34
CA SER A 111 -12.80 -2.10 -6.74
C SER A 111 -11.93 -1.00 -7.35
N ILE A 112 -10.84 -0.63 -6.68
CA ILE A 112 -9.88 0.38 -7.15
C ILE A 112 -9.23 -0.06 -8.45
N SER A 113 -8.80 -1.33 -8.53
CA SER A 113 -8.13 -1.87 -9.71
C SER A 113 -9.02 -1.83 -10.95
N ARG A 114 -10.30 -2.21 -10.81
CA ARG A 114 -11.28 -2.12 -11.91
C ARG A 114 -11.57 -0.67 -12.31
N LYS A 115 -11.70 0.24 -11.34
CA LYS A 115 -12.03 1.65 -11.58
C LYS A 115 -10.91 2.39 -12.28
N HIS A 116 -9.66 2.13 -11.89
CA HIS A 116 -8.50 2.90 -12.35
C HIS A 116 -7.60 2.15 -13.33
N LYS A 117 -7.93 0.89 -13.67
CA LYS A 117 -7.04 -0.02 -14.41
C LYS A 117 -5.65 -0.15 -13.78
N ARG A 118 -5.55 0.10 -12.47
CA ARG A 118 -4.32 0.02 -11.69
C ARG A 118 -4.27 -1.27 -10.91
N LEU A 119 -3.10 -1.54 -10.39
CA LEU A 119 -2.87 -2.69 -9.55
C LEU A 119 -2.94 -2.25 -8.09
N ALA A 120 -3.98 -2.70 -7.39
CA ALA A 120 -4.12 -2.50 -5.96
C ALA A 120 -4.14 -3.88 -5.30
N PHE A 121 -3.08 -4.21 -4.58
CA PHE A 121 -2.94 -5.49 -3.91
C PHE A 121 -3.46 -5.44 -2.48
N PRO A 122 -4.34 -6.37 -2.09
CA PRO A 122 -4.58 -6.58 -0.68
C PRO A 122 -3.27 -6.95 0.00
N SER A 123 -2.97 -6.32 1.12
CA SER A 123 -1.92 -6.82 2.00
C SER A 123 -2.47 -7.99 2.80
N GLY A 124 -1.69 -9.05 2.87
CA GLY A 124 -1.83 -10.12 3.83
C GLY A 124 -0.45 -10.65 4.14
N SER A 125 -0.24 -11.11 5.38
CA SER A 125 1.00 -11.76 5.79
C SER A 125 1.33 -13.02 4.98
N ASN A 126 0.41 -13.51 4.14
CA ASN A 126 0.63 -14.62 3.22
C ASN A 126 -0.06 -14.37 1.87
N PHE A 127 0.69 -14.41 0.77
CA PHE A 127 0.11 -14.41 -0.56
C PHE A 127 -0.72 -15.67 -0.78
N THR A 128 -1.96 -15.50 -1.21
CA THR A 128 -2.79 -16.62 -1.64
C THR A 128 -2.54 -16.91 -3.13
N ASN A 129 -2.98 -18.08 -3.59
CA ASN A 129 -2.97 -18.39 -5.03
C ASN A 129 -3.76 -17.38 -5.86
N VAL A 130 -4.81 -16.78 -5.29
CA VAL A 130 -5.62 -15.75 -5.95
C VAL A 130 -4.81 -14.48 -6.17
N ASP A 131 -4.00 -14.10 -5.19
CA ASP A 131 -3.14 -12.91 -5.28
C ASP A 131 -2.04 -13.11 -6.31
N PHE A 132 -1.38 -14.27 -6.29
CA PHE A 132 -0.38 -14.61 -7.30
C PHE A 132 -0.94 -14.60 -8.72
N ASN A 133 -2.09 -15.24 -8.94
CA ASN A 133 -2.75 -15.24 -10.25
C ASN A 133 -3.03 -13.80 -10.72
N ARG A 134 -3.48 -12.92 -9.82
CA ARG A 134 -3.72 -11.51 -10.14
C ARG A 134 -2.45 -10.76 -10.53
N ILE A 135 -1.34 -10.98 -9.80
CA ILE A 135 -0.04 -10.39 -10.14
C ILE A 135 0.40 -10.86 -11.53
N GLU A 136 0.30 -12.16 -11.78
CA GLU A 136 0.72 -12.77 -13.04
C GLU A 136 -0.14 -12.33 -14.23
N GLU A 137 -1.46 -12.21 -14.05
CA GLU A 137 -2.39 -11.66 -15.03
C GLU A 137 -2.06 -10.20 -15.35
N TRP A 138 -1.77 -9.39 -14.33
CA TRP A 138 -1.36 -8.00 -14.53
C TRP A 138 -0.03 -7.91 -15.30
N LEU A 139 0.97 -8.72 -14.92
CA LEU A 139 2.25 -8.82 -15.62
C LEU A 139 2.07 -9.28 -17.08
N ALA A 140 1.19 -10.26 -17.32
CA ALA A 140 0.90 -10.78 -18.65
C ALA A 140 0.23 -9.71 -19.52
N LYS A 141 -0.74 -8.98 -18.95
CA LYS A 141 -1.41 -7.87 -19.62
C LYS A 141 -0.43 -6.76 -20.00
N LYS A 142 0.47 -6.36 -19.08
CA LYS A 142 1.51 -5.36 -19.37
C LYS A 142 2.44 -5.80 -20.49
N ARG A 143 2.77 -7.10 -20.58
CA ARG A 143 3.56 -7.65 -21.70
C ARG A 143 2.79 -7.66 -23.03
N ALA A 144 1.53 -8.08 -23.01
CA ALA A 144 0.72 -8.30 -24.21
C ALA A 144 0.20 -6.99 -24.84
N GLU A 145 -0.11 -5.97 -24.04
CA GLU A 145 -0.66 -4.71 -24.55
C GLU A 145 0.41 -3.82 -25.18
N LYS A 146 1.71 -4.07 -24.94
CA LYS A 146 2.77 -3.10 -25.26
C LYS A 146 4.09 -3.66 -25.81
N GLU A 147 4.37 -4.96 -25.87
CA GLU A 147 5.66 -5.47 -26.42
C GLU A 147 6.94 -4.86 -25.78
N TYR A 148 6.85 -4.38 -24.53
CA TYR A 148 7.82 -3.51 -23.82
C TYR A 148 7.84 -2.03 -24.22
N GLU A 149 6.79 -1.48 -24.83
CA GLU A 149 6.51 -0.05 -24.81
C GLU A 149 6.18 0.36 -23.37
N CYS A 150 7.21 0.77 -22.67
CA CYS A 150 7.14 1.39 -21.37
C CYS A 150 6.16 2.55 -21.51
N GLY A 151 5.09 2.52 -20.72
CA GLY A 151 3.95 3.39 -20.98
C GLY A 151 4.35 4.85 -21.03
N ASP A 152 3.62 5.65 -21.80
CA ASP A 152 3.66 7.12 -21.71
C ASP A 152 3.62 7.55 -20.22
N ASP A 153 4.31 8.64 -19.86
CA ASP A 153 4.69 9.11 -18.51
C ASP A 153 3.53 9.26 -17.48
N SER A 154 2.32 8.91 -17.88
CA SER A 154 1.05 9.03 -17.17
C SER A 154 0.58 7.77 -16.42
N GLU A 155 1.16 6.59 -16.68
CA GLU A 155 0.85 5.37 -15.91
C GLU A 155 2.04 4.97 -15.02
N PRO A 156 1.88 4.90 -13.68
CA PRO A 156 2.92 4.34 -12.82
C PRO A 156 3.20 2.90 -13.25
N ILE A 157 4.37 2.69 -13.84
CA ILE A 157 4.87 1.38 -14.28
C ILE A 157 5.33 0.56 -13.06
N GLU A 158 5.80 1.25 -12.02
CA GLU A 158 6.43 0.63 -10.87
C GLU A 158 5.43 -0.09 -9.97
N PRO A 159 5.70 -1.34 -9.56
CA PRO A 159 4.99 -1.93 -8.44
C PRO A 159 5.23 -1.05 -7.21
N ALA A 160 4.18 -0.78 -6.42
CA ALA A 160 4.39 -0.13 -5.14
C ALA A 160 5.41 -0.95 -4.33
N ASP A 161 6.42 -0.32 -3.73
CA ASP A 161 7.46 -0.97 -2.90
C ASP A 161 6.91 -2.04 -1.96
N SER A 162 5.71 -1.80 -1.42
CA SER A 162 5.00 -2.76 -0.59
C SER A 162 4.83 -4.14 -1.21
N LEU A 163 4.56 -4.24 -2.52
CA LEU A 163 4.48 -5.52 -3.22
C LEU A 163 5.84 -6.22 -3.24
N VAL A 164 6.92 -5.47 -3.52
CA VAL A 164 8.27 -6.04 -3.57
C VAL A 164 8.63 -6.62 -2.20
N TYR A 165 8.38 -5.88 -1.12
CA TYR A 165 8.63 -6.37 0.23
C TYR A 165 7.72 -7.54 0.63
N GLU A 166 6.44 -7.53 0.25
CA GLU A 166 5.54 -8.66 0.47
C GLU A 166 6.07 -9.93 -0.24
N LEU A 167 6.54 -9.82 -1.49
CA LEU A 167 7.09 -10.94 -2.26
C LEU A 167 8.42 -11.44 -1.68
N VAL A 168 9.24 -10.51 -1.17
CA VAL A 168 10.47 -10.81 -0.44
C VAL A 168 10.19 -11.58 0.85
N LEU A 169 9.20 -11.15 1.62
CA LEU A 169 8.78 -11.80 2.86
C LEU A 169 8.21 -13.21 2.61
N ASP A 170 7.44 -13.39 1.53
CA ASP A 170 6.95 -14.72 1.12
C ASP A 170 8.11 -15.64 0.68
N GLY A 171 9.03 -15.14 -0.15
CA GLY A 171 10.27 -15.82 -0.52
C GLY A 171 10.10 -17.17 -1.24
N SER A 172 8.87 -17.54 -1.64
CA SER A 172 8.58 -18.78 -2.37
C SER A 172 9.19 -18.77 -3.78
N PRO A 173 9.35 -19.94 -4.43
CA PRO A 173 9.78 -19.99 -5.83
C PRO A 173 8.89 -19.16 -6.77
N ARG A 174 7.59 -19.06 -6.47
CA ARG A 174 6.64 -18.27 -7.27
C ARG A 174 6.87 -16.77 -7.09
N SER A 175 7.05 -16.31 -5.86
CA SER A 175 7.42 -14.91 -5.58
C SER A 175 8.73 -14.52 -6.23
N LYS A 176 9.75 -15.38 -6.19
CA LYS A 176 11.02 -15.16 -6.89
C LYS A 176 10.81 -14.99 -8.40
N SER A 177 10.05 -15.88 -9.02
CA SER A 177 9.74 -15.78 -10.46
C SER A 177 9.01 -14.47 -10.80
N ILE A 178 8.11 -14.01 -9.94
CA ILE A 178 7.42 -12.72 -10.10
C ILE A 178 8.39 -11.56 -9.95
N LEU A 179 9.26 -11.57 -8.94
CA LEU A 179 10.30 -10.54 -8.72
C LEU A 179 11.25 -10.46 -9.92
N ASP A 180 11.69 -11.60 -10.46
CA ASP A 180 12.54 -11.64 -11.67
C ASP A 180 11.84 -11.03 -12.88
N ARG A 181 10.53 -11.29 -13.04
CA ARG A 181 9.72 -10.69 -14.12
C ARG A 181 9.51 -9.19 -13.93
N LEU A 182 9.29 -8.74 -12.69
CA LEU A 182 9.20 -7.32 -12.36
C LEU A 182 10.51 -6.62 -12.70
N LEU A 183 11.65 -7.18 -12.26
CA LEU A 183 12.98 -6.63 -12.54
C LEU A 183 13.28 -6.59 -14.05
N ALA A 184 12.87 -7.60 -14.80
CA ALA A 184 13.04 -7.63 -16.25
C ALA A 184 12.22 -6.54 -16.96
N ILE A 185 10.98 -6.28 -16.50
CA ILE A 185 10.15 -5.19 -17.00
C ILE A 185 10.79 -3.84 -16.67
N ASP A 186 11.21 -3.67 -15.41
CA ASP A 186 11.82 -2.44 -14.92
C ASP A 186 13.10 -2.08 -15.71
N LYS A 187 13.99 -3.06 -15.92
CA LYS A 187 15.19 -2.90 -16.75
C LYS A 187 14.89 -2.58 -18.22
N ALA A 188 13.83 -3.15 -18.77
CA ALA A 188 13.40 -2.84 -20.13
C ALA A 188 12.81 -1.43 -20.24
N CYS A 189 12.35 -0.86 -19.12
CA CYS A 189 11.65 0.41 -19.02
C CYS A 189 12.39 1.56 -18.37
N ALA A 190 13.62 1.34 -17.93
CA ALA A 190 14.47 2.37 -17.39
C ALA A 190 14.85 3.39 -18.48
N TRP A 191 14.06 4.46 -18.63
CA TRP A 191 14.40 5.60 -19.50
C TRP A 191 15.45 6.51 -18.88
N GLU A 192 15.59 6.50 -17.55
CA GLU A 192 16.61 7.25 -16.80
C GLU A 192 17.05 6.49 -15.53
N ASN A 193 17.79 5.38 -15.65
CA ASN A 193 18.61 4.73 -14.59
C ASN A 193 18.01 4.56 -13.16
N THR A 194 16.71 4.71 -12.96
CA THR A 194 16.10 4.70 -11.63
C THR A 194 15.39 3.37 -11.46
N ILE A 195 16.18 2.31 -11.38
CA ILE A 195 15.66 1.01 -10.97
C ILE A 195 15.31 1.11 -9.48
N SER A 196 14.13 0.61 -9.10
CA SER A 196 13.73 0.60 -7.69
C SER A 196 14.71 -0.24 -6.85
N ASP A 197 15.47 0.41 -5.95
CA ASP A 197 16.52 -0.23 -5.12
C ASP A 197 16.09 -1.57 -4.50
N PRO A 198 14.87 -1.74 -3.96
CA PRO A 198 14.41 -3.00 -3.37
C PRO A 198 14.27 -4.13 -4.38
N LEU A 199 13.94 -3.82 -5.64
CA LEU A 199 13.72 -4.82 -6.69
C LEU A 199 15.04 -5.41 -7.19
N GLU A 200 16.08 -4.60 -7.33
CA GLU A 200 17.44 -5.08 -7.62
C GLU A 200 18.00 -5.97 -6.52
N GLN A 201 17.68 -5.64 -5.28
CA GLN A 201 18.17 -6.35 -4.11
C GLN A 201 17.26 -7.50 -3.68
N ALA A 202 16.17 -7.77 -4.41
CA ALA A 202 15.12 -8.68 -3.94
C ALA A 202 15.66 -10.07 -3.52
N GLN A 203 16.62 -10.62 -4.24
CA GLN A 203 17.21 -11.92 -3.91
C GLN A 203 18.03 -11.89 -2.61
N SER A 204 18.83 -10.84 -2.35
CA SER A 204 19.55 -10.70 -1.09
C SER A 204 18.60 -10.37 0.06
N LEU A 205 17.57 -9.58 -0.20
CA LEU A 205 16.52 -9.26 0.76
C LEU A 205 15.71 -10.50 1.16
N ILE A 206 15.44 -11.46 0.26
CA ILE A 206 14.77 -12.74 0.61
C ILE A 206 15.60 -13.52 1.63
N VAL A 207 16.92 -13.58 1.43
CA VAL A 207 17.83 -14.26 2.36
C VAL A 207 17.81 -13.55 3.71
N ALA A 208 17.96 -12.22 3.71
CA ALA A 208 17.94 -11.43 4.93
C ALA A 208 16.58 -11.53 5.67
N ALA A 209 15.45 -11.42 4.97
CA ALA A 209 14.12 -11.57 5.54
C ALA A 209 13.94 -12.93 6.23
N ARG A 210 14.46 -14.01 5.62
CA ARG A 210 14.43 -15.35 6.23
C ARG A 210 15.26 -15.43 7.51
N GLU A 211 16.43 -14.80 7.54
CA GLU A 211 17.38 -14.88 8.65
C GLU A 211 16.97 -14.01 9.84
N ILE A 212 16.52 -12.78 9.59
CA ILE A 212 16.30 -11.77 10.64
C ILE A 212 14.86 -11.22 10.68
N GLY A 213 14.01 -11.55 9.69
CA GLY A 213 12.69 -10.94 9.54
C GLY A 213 11.50 -11.71 10.11
N HIS A 214 11.69 -12.97 10.55
CA HIS A 214 10.60 -13.79 11.08
C HIS A 214 10.77 -14.11 12.57
N ASN A 215 9.63 -14.41 13.21
CA ASN A 215 9.57 -14.91 14.59
C ASN A 215 10.20 -13.97 15.63
N MET A 216 10.08 -12.66 15.42
CA MET A 216 10.62 -11.64 16.33
C MET A 216 9.98 -11.79 17.71
N ARG A 217 10.82 -11.73 18.75
CA ARG A 217 10.40 -11.70 20.15
C ARG A 217 11.01 -10.48 20.79
N PHE A 218 10.19 -9.68 21.47
CA PHE A 218 10.64 -8.50 22.17
C PHE A 218 9.75 -8.22 23.37
N GLU A 219 10.39 -7.74 24.43
CA GLU A 219 9.72 -7.01 25.50
C GLU A 219 9.45 -5.57 25.05
N PRO A 220 8.47 -4.85 25.64
CA PRO A 220 8.06 -3.53 25.19
C PRO A 220 9.19 -2.49 25.09
N ASP A 221 10.19 -2.56 25.97
CA ASP A 221 11.36 -1.67 26.04
C ASP A 221 12.45 -2.04 25.02
N THR A 222 12.47 -3.30 24.56
CA THR A 222 13.47 -3.81 23.59
C THR A 222 13.04 -3.67 22.13
N LEU A 223 11.78 -3.33 21.85
CA LEU A 223 11.22 -3.22 20.49
C LEU A 223 12.09 -2.37 19.56
N GLY A 224 12.58 -1.22 20.03
CA GLY A 224 13.41 -0.35 19.22
C GLY A 224 14.72 -1.01 18.76
N SER A 225 15.39 -1.78 19.63
CA SER A 225 16.62 -2.50 19.26
C SER A 225 16.30 -3.63 18.29
N VAL A 226 15.28 -4.43 18.60
CA VAL A 226 14.88 -5.56 17.75
C VAL A 226 14.53 -5.10 16.35
N MET A 227 13.78 -4.00 16.21
CA MET A 227 13.45 -3.44 14.90
C MET A 227 14.67 -2.99 14.10
N ARG A 228 15.68 -2.40 14.75
CA ARG A 228 16.91 -2.02 14.04
C ARG A 228 17.68 -3.23 13.55
N ASP A 229 17.73 -4.29 14.36
CA ASP A 229 18.44 -5.52 14.03
C ASP A 229 17.71 -6.32 12.93
N SER A 230 16.37 -6.28 12.91
CA SER A 230 15.53 -7.05 12.00
C SER A 230 15.11 -6.32 10.72
N ALA A 231 15.34 -5.01 10.60
CA ALA A 231 14.93 -4.18 9.46
C ALA A 231 15.74 -4.47 8.19
N PHE A 232 15.56 -5.66 7.61
CA PHE A 232 16.25 -6.13 6.41
C PHE A 232 16.03 -5.21 5.19
N PHE A 233 14.90 -4.50 5.16
CA PHE A 233 14.52 -3.53 4.13
C PHE A 233 15.31 -2.21 4.18
N LEU A 234 16.14 -2.01 5.23
CA LEU A 234 17.08 -0.90 5.28
C LEU A 234 18.49 -1.36 4.85
N PRO A 235 19.28 -0.48 4.23
CA PRO A 235 20.71 -0.71 4.03
C PRO A 235 21.41 -0.99 5.36
N SER A 236 22.34 -1.93 5.35
CA SER A 236 22.99 -2.46 6.55
C SER A 236 23.67 -1.39 7.42
N GLU A 237 24.27 -0.41 6.76
CA GLU A 237 24.98 0.74 7.32
C GLU A 237 24.05 1.71 8.06
N HIS A 238 22.76 1.72 7.72
CA HIS A 238 21.78 2.64 8.29
C HIS A 238 20.90 2.00 9.38
N ARG A 239 20.91 0.67 9.50
CA ARG A 239 20.06 -0.05 10.47
C ARG A 239 20.28 0.38 11.91
N LYS A 240 21.53 0.42 12.37
CA LYS A 240 21.88 0.74 13.77
C LYS A 240 21.50 2.15 14.19
N GLU A 241 21.55 3.10 13.26
CA GLU A 241 21.26 4.52 13.51
C GLU A 241 19.82 4.90 13.16
N SER A 242 19.04 3.95 12.63
CA SER A 242 17.65 4.22 12.26
C SER A 242 16.80 4.60 13.47
N ARG A 243 15.89 5.54 13.26
CA ARG A 243 14.87 5.93 14.23
C ARG A 243 13.70 4.96 14.09
N VAL A 244 13.26 4.44 15.23
CA VAL A 244 12.08 3.57 15.34
C VAL A 244 11.08 4.28 16.24
N GLU A 245 9.90 4.58 15.70
CA GLU A 245 8.82 5.25 16.42
C GLU A 245 7.57 4.38 16.37
N VAL A 246 7.00 4.08 17.55
CA VAL A 246 5.68 3.43 17.63
C VAL A 246 4.62 4.50 17.38
N ILE A 247 3.94 4.39 16.24
CA ILE A 247 2.82 5.28 15.89
C ILE A 247 1.59 4.86 16.69
N ALA A 248 1.24 3.57 16.62
CA ALA A 248 0.03 3.05 17.26
C ALA A 248 0.09 1.55 17.49
N ARG A 249 -0.76 1.08 18.40
CA ARG A 249 -1.16 -0.32 18.54
C ARG A 249 -2.65 -0.39 18.29
N ASN A 250 -3.11 -1.41 17.58
CA ASN A 250 -4.55 -1.58 17.41
C ASN A 250 -5.20 -2.02 18.73
N LYS A 251 -6.53 -1.95 18.81
CA LYS A 251 -7.27 -2.21 20.05
C LYS A 251 -7.05 -3.61 20.63
N THR A 252 -6.88 -4.63 19.80
CA THR A 252 -6.61 -6.02 20.23
C THR A 252 -5.17 -6.23 20.65
N GLY A 253 -4.26 -5.32 20.27
CA GLY A 253 -2.83 -5.39 20.57
C GLY A 253 -2.11 -6.47 19.77
N ASP A 254 -2.70 -6.97 18.69
CA ASP A 254 -2.10 -7.96 17.78
C ASP A 254 -1.44 -7.30 16.56
N HIS A 255 -1.59 -5.98 16.37
CA HIS A 255 -0.86 -5.22 15.38
C HIS A 255 -0.17 -3.98 15.99
N ILE A 256 1.04 -3.70 15.52
CA ILE A 256 1.81 -2.50 15.87
C ILE A 256 2.16 -1.77 14.57
N LEU A 257 1.80 -0.49 14.50
CA LEU A 257 2.23 0.40 13.43
C LEU A 257 3.45 1.20 13.90
N LEU A 258 4.51 1.14 13.11
CA LEU A 258 5.80 1.79 13.36
C LEU A 258 6.13 2.73 12.20
N GLU A 259 6.83 3.83 12.50
CA GLU A 259 7.68 4.51 11.53
C GLU A 259 9.12 4.06 11.77
N ILE A 260 9.80 3.62 10.72
CA ILE A 260 11.23 3.36 10.73
C ILE A 260 11.90 4.24 9.69
N SER A 261 12.83 5.09 10.12
CA SER A 261 13.46 6.07 9.24
C SER A 261 14.96 6.19 9.46
N TYR A 262 15.68 6.59 8.42
CA TYR A 262 17.12 6.84 8.47
C TYR A 262 17.50 8.03 7.60
N ARG A 263 18.67 8.59 7.86
CA ARG A 263 19.27 9.66 7.04
C ARG A 263 20.31 9.05 6.11
N CYS A 264 20.17 9.34 4.81
CA CYS A 264 21.11 8.95 3.75
C CYS A 264 22.07 10.10 3.38
N GLY A 265 22.01 11.23 4.08
CA GLY A 265 22.85 12.40 3.87
C GLY A 265 22.35 13.62 4.65
N LEU A 266 22.94 14.80 4.42
CA LEU A 266 22.53 16.04 5.08
C LEU A 266 21.11 16.46 4.72
N GLU A 267 20.69 16.21 3.49
CA GLU A 267 19.37 16.57 2.96
C GLU A 267 18.53 15.33 2.59
N CYS A 268 19.09 14.12 2.71
CA CYS A 268 18.46 12.88 2.31
C CYS A 268 17.91 12.10 3.51
N GLY A 269 16.65 11.70 3.44
CA GLY A 269 16.02 10.87 4.44
C GLY A 269 14.98 9.95 3.81
N ARG A 270 14.84 8.74 4.36
CA ARG A 270 13.78 7.81 3.98
C ARG A 270 13.06 7.33 5.22
N GLY A 271 11.74 7.24 5.13
CA GLY A 271 10.87 6.70 6.18
C GLY A 271 9.94 5.63 5.64
N TYR A 272 9.70 4.62 6.46
CA TYR A 272 8.85 3.47 6.13
C TYR A 272 7.78 3.32 7.20
N TYR A 273 6.55 3.08 6.76
CA TYR A 273 5.53 2.51 7.62
C TYR A 273 5.70 1.00 7.65
N VAL A 274 5.79 0.48 8.87
CA VAL A 274 5.98 -0.94 9.14
C VAL A 274 4.89 -1.42 10.06
N VAL A 275 4.17 -2.46 9.64
CA VAL A 275 3.19 -3.13 10.48
C VAL A 275 3.77 -4.46 10.92
N LEU A 276 3.80 -4.67 12.24
CA LEU A 276 4.01 -5.98 12.83
C LEU A 276 2.67 -6.60 13.16
N GLN A 277 2.50 -7.89 12.86
CA GLN A 277 1.39 -8.71 13.28
C GLN A 277 1.88 -9.77 14.28
N LYS A 278 1.09 -10.00 15.32
CA LYS A 278 1.35 -11.02 16.33
C LYS A 278 0.86 -12.38 15.83
N ASP A 279 1.75 -13.37 15.83
CA ASP A 279 1.47 -14.78 15.57
C ASP A 279 1.92 -15.60 16.79
N GLY A 280 0.95 -16.00 17.62
CA GLY A 280 1.18 -16.63 18.91
C GLY A 280 2.01 -15.73 19.83
N ASN A 281 3.23 -16.19 20.16
CA ASN A 281 4.20 -15.47 20.99
C ASN A 281 5.28 -14.74 20.18
N THR A 282 5.10 -14.66 18.86
CA THR A 282 6.06 -14.03 17.96
C THR A 282 5.42 -12.90 17.19
N TRP A 283 6.25 -12.03 16.65
CA TRP A 283 5.87 -10.94 15.77
C TRP A 283 6.49 -11.15 14.39
N GLN A 284 5.74 -10.79 13.36
CA GLN A 284 6.15 -10.92 11.97
C GLN A 284 5.80 -9.64 11.23
N TYR A 285 6.56 -9.32 10.18
CA TYR A 285 6.20 -8.24 9.28
C TYR A 285 4.90 -8.58 8.54
N ALA A 286 3.91 -7.70 8.64
CA ALA A 286 2.66 -7.79 7.89
C ALA A 286 2.61 -6.82 6.71
N LEU A 287 3.25 -5.66 6.84
CA LEU A 287 3.38 -4.68 5.77
C LEU A 287 4.66 -3.86 5.97
N ILE A 288 5.36 -3.60 4.87
CA ILE A 288 6.45 -2.63 4.79
C ILE A 288 6.14 -1.74 3.59
N THR A 289 6.08 -0.44 3.78
CA THR A 289 5.80 0.51 2.68
C THR A 289 6.53 1.81 2.90
N MET A 290 7.02 2.43 1.82
CA MET A 290 7.60 3.77 1.91
C MET A 290 6.53 4.76 2.39
N ALA A 291 6.88 5.55 3.40
CA ALA A 291 6.04 6.61 3.95
C ALA A 291 6.44 7.97 3.36
N TRP A 292 7.74 8.24 3.27
CA TRP A 292 8.28 9.49 2.76
C TRP A 292 9.74 9.34 2.31
N ILE A 293 10.13 10.20 1.37
CA ILE A 293 11.51 10.46 0.95
C ILE A 293 11.71 11.97 0.93
N SER A 294 12.82 12.44 1.50
CA SER A 294 13.20 13.87 1.54
C SER A 294 14.48 14.09 0.77
#